data_AF-A0A258WYA9-F1
#
_entry.id   AF-A0A258WYA9-F1
#
_cell.length_a   1.000
_cell.length_b   1.000
_cell.length_c   1.000
_cell.angle_alpha   90.00
_cell.angle_beta   90.00
_cell.angle_gamma   90.00
#
_symmetry.space_group_name_H-M   'P 1'
#
loop_
_entity.id
_entity.type
_entity.pdbx_description
1 polymer ?
#
loop_
_entity_poly.entity_id
_entity_poly.type
_entity_poly.pdbx_seq_one_letter_code
_entity_poly.pdbx_strand_id
1 'polypeptide(L)' 'MEEPFDIFIGLTTYSVFPEEDNTFTIFKEGKEYIHIQKDTEGVWLKLDYETDLPIFDEDPEVNDIGREINLHLAG' A
#
# COMPACT_ATOMS: atom_id res chain seq x y z
N MET A 1 9.14 -2.41 12.99
CA MET A 1 8.83 -1.07 12.47
C MET A 1 9.78 -0.84 11.33
N GLU A 2 9.26 -0.94 10.12
CA GLU A 2 10.01 -0.62 8.90
C GLU A 2 10.01 0.90 8.71
N GLU A 3 11.07 1.44 8.11
CA GLU A 3 11.13 2.87 7.82
C GLU A 3 10.21 3.20 6.63
N PRO A 4 9.57 4.38 6.62
CA PRO A 4 8.80 4.82 5.46
C PRO A 4 9.72 5.00 4.25
N PHE A 5 9.21 4.67 3.07
CA PHE A 5 9.96 4.71 1.82
C PHE A 5 9.11 5.21 0.66
N ASP A 6 9.75 5.71 -0.39
CA ASP A 6 9.07 6.17 -1.59
C ASP A 6 9.14 5.12 -2.71
N ILE A 7 8.03 4.98 -3.43
CA ILE A 7 7.92 4.20 -4.66
C ILE A 7 7.48 5.09 -5.82
N PHE A 8 7.84 4.71 -7.03
CA PHE A 8 7.55 5.48 -8.24
C PHE A 8 6.79 4.61 -9.24
N ILE A 9 5.54 4.99 -9.52
CA ILE A 9 4.71 4.31 -10.52
C ILE A 9 4.46 5.30 -11.65
N GLY A 10 5.13 5.06 -12.78
CA GLY A 10 5.10 5.98 -13.92
C GLY A 10 5.71 7.34 -13.58
N LEU A 11 4.87 8.39 -13.55
CA LEU A 11 5.27 9.76 -13.20
C LEU A 11 4.81 10.17 -11.79
N THR A 12 4.14 9.27 -11.07
CA THR A 12 3.58 9.56 -9.75
C THR A 12 4.47 8.99 -8.67
N THR A 13 4.79 9.82 -7.68
CA THR A 13 5.49 9.42 -6.47
C THR A 13 4.47 9.06 -5.40
N TYR A 14 4.66 7.89 -4.79
CA TYR A 14 3.90 7.45 -3.64
C TYR A 14 4.85 7.26 -2.46
N SER A 15 4.48 7.79 -1.30
CA SER A 15 5.19 7.54 -0.05
C SER A 15 4.44 6.47 0.72
N VAL A 16 5.14 5.40 1.08
CA VAL A 16 4.63 4.23 1.76
C VAL A 16 5.06 4.31 3.22
N PHE A 17 4.09 4.23 4.12
CA PHE A 17 4.29 4.20 5.55
C PHE A 17 3.85 2.83 6.07
N PRO A 18 4.81 1.91 6.33
CA PRO A 18 4.51 0.62 6.94
C PRO A 18 4.01 0.80 8.37
N GLU A 19 2.96 0.07 8.72
CA GLU A 19 2.35 0.08 10.05
C GLU A 19 2.46 -1.32 10.70
N GLU A 20 1.49 -1.70 11.53
CA GLU A 20 1.41 -3.04 12.13
C GLU A 20 0.60 -3.99 11.24
N ASP A 21 0.61 -5.30 11.51
CA ASP A 21 -0.24 -6.29 10.79
C ASP A 21 -0.16 -6.29 9.25
N ASN A 22 1.00 -5.95 8.69
CA ASN A 22 1.22 -5.80 7.23
C ASN A 22 0.26 -4.78 6.58
N THR A 23 -0.14 -3.76 7.32
CA THR A 23 -0.85 -2.60 6.78
C THR A 23 0.13 -1.51 6.38
N PHE A 24 -0.25 -0.75 5.37
CA PHE A 24 0.56 0.31 4.79
C PHE A 24 -0.34 1.49 4.47
N THR A 25 0.02 2.66 4.99
CA THR A 25 -0.61 3.92 4.62
C THR A 25 0.13 4.52 3.43
N ILE A 26 -0.61 4.80 2.36
CA ILE A 26 -0.08 5.31 1.10
C ILE A 26 -0.43 6.78 0.94
N PHE A 27 0.60 7.59 0.72
CA PHE A 27 0.47 8.99 0.33
C PHE A 27 0.77 9.14 -1.15
N LYS A 28 -0.10 9.83 -1.89
CA LYS A 28 0.08 10.17 -3.30
C LYS A 28 0.39 11.66 -3.42
N GLU A 29 1.56 12.00 -3.94
CA GLU A 29 2.02 13.39 -4.08
C GLU A 29 1.92 14.21 -2.77
N GLY A 30 2.22 13.57 -1.63
CA GLY A 30 2.21 14.21 -0.31
C GLY A 30 0.82 14.35 0.34
N LYS A 31 -0.21 13.71 -0.22
CA LYS A 31 -1.54 13.61 0.42
C LYS A 31 -1.86 12.16 0.72
N GLU A 32 -2.41 11.92 1.91
CA GLU A 32 -2.94 10.60 2.29
C GLU A 32 -3.96 10.17 1.23
N TYR A 33 -3.76 8.98 0.67
CA TYR A 33 -4.49 8.51 -0.48
C TYR A 33 -5.35 7.29 -0.13
N ILE A 34 -4.70 6.21 0.31
CA ILE A 34 -5.37 4.95 0.65
C ILE A 34 -4.58 4.21 1.72
N HIS A 35 -5.27 3.34 2.45
CA HIS A 35 -4.65 2.32 3.29
C HIS A 35 -4.79 0.97 2.59
N ILE A 36 -3.73 0.18 2.62
CA ILE A 36 -3.71 -1.16 2.03
C ILE A 36 -3.14 -2.17 3.02
N GLN A 37 -3.54 -3.43 2.88
CA GLN A 37 -3.03 -4.54 3.65
C GLN A 37 -2.56 -5.65 2.71
N LYS A 38 -1.43 -6.28 3.06
CA LYS A 38 -1.01 -7.52 2.42
C LYS A 38 -1.62 -8.70 3.15
N ASP A 39 -2.51 -9.42 2.47
CA ASP A 39 -3.11 -10.64 2.99
C ASP A 39 -2.09 -11.80 3.05
N THR A 40 -2.39 -12.81 3.85
CA THR A 40 -1.65 -14.07 3.97
C THR A 40 -1.47 -14.81 2.64
N GLU A 41 -2.38 -14.64 1.69
CA GLU A 41 -2.28 -15.22 0.34
C GLU A 41 -1.41 -14.37 -0.61
N GLY A 42 -0.83 -13.28 -0.13
CA GLY A 42 0.02 -12.37 -0.91
C GLY A 42 -0.76 -11.39 -1.79
N VAL A 43 -2.07 -11.30 -1.58
CA VAL A 43 -2.96 -10.36 -2.27
C VAL A 43 -2.93 -9.01 -1.55
N TRP A 44 -2.99 -7.93 -2.30
CA TRP A 44 -3.09 -6.57 -1.77
C TRP A 44 -4.55 -6.13 -1.72
N LEU A 45 -5.02 -5.80 -0.52
CA LEU A 45 -6.39 -5.38 -0.26
C LEU A 45 -6.41 -3.93 0.17
N LYS A 46 -7.38 -3.17 -0.31
CA LYS A 46 -7.64 -1.82 0.21
C LYS A 46 -8.36 -1.93 1.55
N LEU A 47 -8.01 -1.08 2.51
CA LEU A 47 -8.75 -0.95 3.77
C LEU A 47 -9.73 0.22 3.70
N ASP A 48 -10.90 0.02 4.28
CA ASP A 48 -11.89 1.07 4.50
C ASP A 48 -11.43 2.00 5.63
N TYR A 49 -11.46 3.31 5.38
CA TYR A 49 -10.92 4.30 6.32
C TYR A 49 -11.76 4.46 7.60
N GLU A 50 -13.06 4.12 7.55
CA GLU A 50 -13.95 4.27 8.71
C GLU A 50 -13.97 3.01 9.58
N THR A 51 -13.77 1.84 8.97
CA THR A 51 -13.97 0.55 9.62
C THR A 51 -12.72 -0.31 9.73
N ASP A 52 -11.62 0.08 9.07
CA ASP A 52 -10.38 -0.71 8.92
C ASP A 52 -10.61 -2.12 8.32
N LEU A 53 -11.76 -2.32 7.66
CA LEU A 53 -12.10 -3.60 7.04
C LEU A 53 -11.56 -3.67 5.61
N PRO A 54 -11.08 -4.85 5.16
CA PRO A 54 -10.67 -5.04 3.78
C PRO A 54 -11.85 -4.89 2.82
N ILE A 55 -11.68 -4.01 1.85
CA ILE A 55 -12.55 -3.83 0.71
C ILE A 55 -12.08 -4.78 -0.38
N PHE A 56 -12.93 -5.76 -0.70
CA PHE A 56 -12.72 -6.70 -1.79
C PHE A 56 -13.16 -6.07 -3.11
N ASP A 57 -12.34 -5.16 -3.63
CA ASP A 57 -12.51 -4.54 -4.94
C ASP A 57 -11.22 -4.68 -5.74
N GLU A 58 -11.32 -5.01 -7.03
CA GLU A 58 -10.15 -5.07 -7.90
C GLU A 58 -9.70 -3.65 -8.27
N ASP A 59 -8.74 -3.14 -7.52
CA ASP A 59 -8.10 -1.86 -7.81
C ASP A 59 -6.72 -2.10 -8.47
N PRO A 60 -6.58 -1.84 -9.78
CA PRO A 60 -5.30 -2.03 -10.47
C PRO A 60 -4.19 -1.13 -9.89
N GLU A 61 -4.52 0.03 -9.34
CA GLU A 61 -3.53 0.93 -8.71
C GLU A 61 -3.01 0.32 -7.41
N VAL A 62 -3.88 -0.29 -6.59
CA VAL A 62 -3.47 -1.02 -5.37
C VAL A 62 -2.54 -2.19 -5.71
N ASN A 63 -2.84 -2.92 -6.78
CA ASN A 63 -2.00 -4.02 -7.24
C ASN A 63 -0.61 -3.54 -7.71
N ASP A 64 -0.55 -2.42 -8.43
CA ASP A 64 0.73 -1.82 -8.85
C ASP A 64 1.54 -1.33 -7.64
N ILE A 65 0.91 -0.62 -6.69
CA ILE A 65 1.54 -0.19 -5.42
C ILE A 65 2.10 -1.39 -4.66
N GLY A 66 1.27 -2.41 -4.48
CA GLY A 66 1.64 -3.62 -3.78
C GLY A 66 2.79 -4.38 -4.44
N ARG A 67 2.87 -4.36 -5.77
CA ARG A 67 4.01 -4.92 -6.51
C ARG A 67 5.30 -4.17 -6.19
N GLU A 68 5.30 -2.85 -6.24
CA GLU A 68 6.50 -2.05 -5.94
C GLU A 68 6.93 -2.20 -4.48
N ILE A 69 5.99 -2.28 -3.54
CA ILE A 69 6.28 -2.59 -2.13
C ILE A 69 6.94 -3.97 -2.01
N ASN A 70 6.39 -5.00 -2.63
CA ASN A 70 6.98 -6.34 -2.62
C ASN A 70 8.41 -6.35 -3.20
N LEU A 71 8.66 -5.58 -4.26
CA LEU A 71 10.00 -5.44 -4.85
C LEU A 71 10.97 -4.74 -3.89
N HIS A 72 10.51 -3.71 -3.18
CA HIS A 72 11.31 -3.01 -2.18
C HIS A 72 11.68 -3.94 -1.01
N LEU A 73 10.70 -4.70 -0.48
CA LEU A 73 10.88 -5.60 0.67
C LEU A 73 11.67 -6.87 0.34
N ALA A 74 11.79 -7.23 -0.94
CA ALA A 74 12.56 -8.39 -1.37
C ALA A 74 14.07 -8.11 -1.53
N GLY A 75 14.49 -6.85 -1.45
CA GLY A 75 15.89 -6.40 -1.56
C GLY A 75 16.59 -6.30 -0.21
#